data_AF-A0AAD2JN87-F1
#
_entry.id   AF-A0AAD2JN87-F1
#
_cell.length_a   1.000
_cell.length_b   1.000
_cell.length_c   1.000
_cell.angle_alpha   90.00
_cell.angle_beta   90.00
_cell.angle_gamma   90.00
#
_symmetry.space_group_name_H-M   'P 1'
#
loop_
_entity.id
_entity.type
_entity.pdbx_description
1 polymer ?
#
loop_
_entity_poly.entity_id
_entity_poly.type
_entity_poly.pdbx_seq_one_letter_code
_entity_poly.pdbx_strand_id
1 'polypeptide(L)'
;MVGNINYTVIYVLAIVIILILESTVEGFSPSLSTLRNVQHNRIPHLRSTNGDADAKLPAKEKRQQTTSHESVQARAGRLGGGSDELTTTLEHFGDTAARKRVLILCTGGTLTMSNDPSQGGSLAPVQGALTKYLQNMREFTDDPEMPEIVSHEYTPLIDSSDMGPGDWALIAEDIAENYYYFDGFVVLMGTDTMAYAASALSFMFQNLGKPVVFTGSQIPLREPYNDARKNLIMAVIFASSDTVSEVTIFFHDRLIRACRATKVNTSKLLAFDSPNIEPLAEIGINIEERDHLYLPPPRGAFRVRTEMDTRLITLRLVPGFDDTCIIHMIKAARETHLKGLILQLYGTGNMPSLKDDLVHALSDATAAGVCVVVTTQCHTGSVLLGHYATGQALIKAGTVSAGDMTLEAATAKLAYLLGRGDLKIDEVRDLMGVDLRGELTPKDQISPPPLASSYQKAIFQKNRSRTY
;
A
#
# COMPACT_ATOMS: atom_id res chain seq x y z
N MET A 1 -34.33 40.94 -3.67
CA MET A 1 -33.38 42.06 -3.61
C MET A 1 -31.99 41.47 -3.53
N VAL A 2 -31.19 41.67 -4.57
CA VAL A 2 -29.80 41.21 -4.65
C VAL A 2 -28.97 42.11 -3.73
N GLY A 3 -28.38 41.52 -2.69
CA GLY A 3 -27.60 42.23 -1.67
C GLY A 3 -26.11 42.22 -1.99
N ASN A 4 -25.53 43.41 -2.09
CA ASN A 4 -24.13 43.76 -2.34
C ASN A 4 -23.08 42.73 -1.89
N ILE A 5 -22.32 42.22 -2.87
CA ILE A 5 -21.01 41.62 -2.63
C ILE A 5 -20.04 42.76 -2.30
N ASN A 6 -19.38 42.65 -1.15
CA ASN A 6 -18.50 43.67 -0.61
C ASN A 6 -17.16 43.65 -1.38
N TYR A 7 -17.02 44.50 -2.39
CA TYR A 7 -15.86 44.58 -3.30
C TYR A 7 -14.51 44.74 -2.57
N THR A 8 -14.52 45.26 -1.34
CA THR A 8 -13.33 45.36 -0.48
C THR A 8 -12.73 44.00 -0.12
N VAL A 9 -13.55 42.95 0.06
CA VAL A 9 -13.07 41.60 0.41
C VAL A 9 -12.37 40.95 -0.78
N ILE A 10 -12.88 41.16 -1.99
CA ILE A 10 -12.28 40.63 -3.23
C ILE A 10 -10.93 41.32 -3.50
N TYR A 11 -10.84 42.63 -3.26
CA TYR A 11 -9.59 43.37 -3.43
C TYR A 11 -8.51 42.95 -2.43
N VAL A 12 -8.88 42.70 -1.17
CA VAL A 12 -7.94 42.21 -0.15
C VAL A 12 -7.47 40.79 -0.48
N LEU A 13 -8.36 39.91 -0.94
CA LEU A 13 -7.98 38.56 -1.40
C LEU A 13 -7.05 38.59 -2.62
N ALA A 14 -7.31 39.48 -3.58
CA ALA A 14 -6.45 39.63 -4.75
C ALA A 14 -5.03 40.13 -4.36
N ILE A 15 -4.93 41.07 -3.43
CA ILE A 15 -3.63 41.57 -2.94
C ILE A 15 -2.88 40.49 -2.16
N VAL A 16 -3.58 39.70 -1.34
CA VAL A 16 -2.97 38.57 -0.60
C VAL A 16 -2.49 37.48 -1.55
N ILE A 17 -3.23 37.17 -2.61
CA ILE A 17 -2.81 36.20 -3.64
C ILE A 17 -1.58 36.71 -4.41
N ILE A 18 -1.52 38.00 -4.74
CA ILE A 18 -0.35 38.60 -5.41
C ILE A 18 0.89 38.56 -4.49
N LEU A 19 0.74 38.89 -3.20
CA LEU A 19 1.85 38.83 -2.24
C LEU A 19 2.32 37.39 -1.95
N ILE A 20 1.43 36.40 -2.01
CA ILE A 20 1.77 34.97 -1.90
C ILE A 20 2.50 34.49 -3.16
N LEU A 21 2.11 34.98 -4.34
CA LEU A 21 2.78 34.66 -5.61
C LEU A 21 4.15 35.36 -5.73
N GLU A 22 4.32 36.56 -5.17
CA GLU A 22 5.62 37.24 -5.14
C GLU A 22 6.58 36.66 -4.09
N SER A 23 6.06 36.15 -2.96
CA SER A 23 6.90 35.51 -1.92
C SER A 23 7.28 34.05 -2.21
N THR A 24 6.71 33.44 -3.26
CA THR A 24 7.06 32.08 -3.72
C THR A 24 8.08 32.06 -4.86
N VAL A 25 8.58 33.23 -5.27
CA VAL A 25 9.61 33.38 -6.31
C VAL A 25 10.83 34.14 -5.77
N GLU A 26 11.42 33.68 -4.67
CA GLU A 26 12.81 34.01 -4.32
C GLU A 26 13.68 32.76 -4.49
N GLY A 27 14.19 32.59 -5.71
CA GLY A 27 15.06 31.47 -6.02
C GLY A 27 15.61 31.44 -7.44
N PHE A 28 15.58 32.52 -8.21
CA PHE A 28 16.30 32.62 -9.48
C PHE A 28 16.69 34.07 -9.75
N SER A 29 17.99 34.34 -9.85
CA SER A 29 18.54 35.59 -10.37
C SER A 29 18.82 35.42 -11.86
N PRO A 30 18.21 36.21 -12.76
CA PRO A 30 18.70 36.35 -14.13
C PRO A 30 19.33 37.72 -14.34
N SER A 31 20.50 37.72 -14.99
CA SER A 31 21.21 38.90 -15.46
C SER A 31 20.37 39.74 -16.42
N LEU A 32 20.44 41.07 -16.24
CA LEU A 32 19.81 42.14 -17.03
C LEU A 32 20.28 42.18 -18.51
N SER A 33 19.73 41.34 -19.40
CA SER A 33 20.02 41.50 -20.84
C SER A 33 18.91 41.16 -21.86
N THR A 34 17.67 40.79 -21.50
CA THR A 34 16.70 40.33 -22.53
C THR A 34 15.27 40.88 -22.44
N LEU A 35 15.08 42.12 -22.00
CA LEU A 35 13.78 42.82 -22.13
C LEU A 35 13.93 44.14 -22.90
N ARG A 36 14.21 44.02 -24.20
CA ARG A 36 13.89 45.04 -25.21
C ARG A 36 13.21 44.35 -26.38
N ASN A 37 12.12 44.96 -26.84
CA ASN A 37 11.26 44.56 -27.96
C ASN A 37 10.10 43.64 -27.54
N VAL A 38 8.96 44.21 -27.17
CA VAL A 38 7.82 44.44 -28.09
C VAL A 38 6.90 45.50 -27.44
N GLN A 39 7.04 46.75 -27.89
CA GLN A 39 5.94 47.71 -27.85
C GLN A 39 5.13 47.52 -29.14
N HIS A 40 3.80 47.37 -29.07
CA HIS A 40 2.86 48.27 -29.74
C HIS A 40 1.39 47.80 -29.67
N ASN A 41 0.57 48.77 -29.28
CA ASN A 41 -0.80 49.07 -29.74
C ASN A 41 -2.04 48.39 -29.15
N ARG A 42 -2.66 49.18 -28.26
CA ARG A 42 -4.03 49.75 -28.33
C ARG A 42 -5.25 48.82 -28.34
N ILE A 43 -6.01 48.94 -27.25
CA ILE A 43 -7.44 48.65 -27.11
C ILE A 43 -8.26 49.69 -27.90
N PRO A 44 -9.44 49.32 -28.45
CA PRO A 44 -10.62 50.17 -28.21
C PRO A 44 -11.92 49.43 -27.85
N HIS A 45 -12.81 50.24 -27.27
CA HIS A 45 -14.07 50.04 -26.56
C HIS A 45 -15.27 49.31 -27.23
N LEU A 46 -16.08 48.70 -26.34
CA LEU A 46 -17.56 48.58 -26.26
C LEU A 46 -18.45 49.21 -27.35
N ARG A 47 -19.42 48.44 -27.89
CA ARG A 47 -20.87 48.76 -27.90
C ARG A 47 -21.77 47.60 -28.39
N SER A 48 -23.01 47.62 -27.90
CA SER A 48 -24.17 46.74 -28.07
C SER A 48 -24.72 46.59 -29.50
N THR A 49 -25.43 45.49 -29.80
CA THR A 49 -26.81 45.47 -30.37
C THR A 49 -27.36 44.04 -30.53
N ASN A 50 -28.68 43.91 -30.44
CA ASN A 50 -29.52 42.72 -30.58
C ASN A 50 -29.56 42.16 -32.03
N GLY A 51 -29.92 40.88 -32.18
CA GLY A 51 -30.53 40.36 -33.42
C GLY A 51 -30.34 38.86 -33.65
N ASP A 52 -31.44 38.11 -33.61
CA ASP A 52 -31.59 36.70 -33.99
C ASP A 52 -31.17 36.41 -35.46
N ALA A 53 -30.62 35.22 -35.71
CA ALA A 53 -31.13 34.26 -36.70
C ALA A 53 -30.15 33.08 -36.95
N ASP A 54 -30.74 31.88 -36.96
CA ASP A 54 -30.30 30.58 -37.45
C ASP A 54 -29.07 30.48 -38.36
N ALA A 55 -28.19 29.50 -38.09
CA ALA A 55 -28.09 28.25 -38.89
C ALA A 55 -26.80 27.44 -38.62
N LYS A 56 -26.98 26.12 -38.54
CA LYS A 56 -26.01 25.02 -38.80
C LYS A 56 -24.96 24.68 -37.72
N LEU A 57 -25.36 23.74 -36.86
CA LEU A 57 -24.50 22.76 -36.19
C LEU A 57 -23.98 21.70 -37.19
N PRO A 58 -22.70 21.30 -37.15
CA PRO A 58 -22.27 19.98 -37.60
C PRO A 58 -22.17 18.98 -36.43
N ALA A 59 -22.17 17.71 -36.82
CA ALA A 59 -22.52 16.54 -36.03
C ALA A 59 -21.50 16.13 -34.95
N LYS A 60 -22.06 15.44 -33.95
CA LYS A 60 -21.40 14.61 -32.93
C LYS A 60 -20.46 13.57 -33.58
N GLU A 61 -19.18 13.61 -33.22
CA GLU A 61 -18.32 12.43 -33.35
C GLU A 61 -18.55 11.49 -32.17
N LYS A 62 -19.28 10.40 -32.44
CA LYS A 62 -19.23 9.17 -31.65
C LYS A 62 -17.90 8.47 -31.97
N ARG A 63 -16.95 8.44 -31.03
CA ARG A 63 -15.87 7.44 -31.10
C ARG A 63 -16.39 6.12 -30.54
N GLN A 64 -16.61 5.18 -31.46
CA GLN A 64 -16.84 3.77 -31.20
C GLN A 64 -15.57 3.18 -30.54
N GLN A 65 -15.78 2.50 -29.40
CA GLN A 65 -14.85 1.49 -28.90
C GLN A 65 -14.92 0.30 -29.87
N THR A 66 -13.84 0.08 -30.61
CA THR A 66 -13.55 -1.21 -31.24
C THR A 66 -12.48 -1.90 -30.42
N THR A 67 -12.89 -2.99 -29.79
CA THR A 67 -12.07 -4.04 -29.22
C THR A 67 -11.20 -4.68 -30.31
N SER A 68 -9.87 -4.61 -30.18
CA SER A 68 -8.95 -5.46 -30.92
C SER A 68 -8.23 -6.40 -29.97
N HIS A 69 -8.83 -7.59 -29.81
CA HIS A 69 -8.14 -8.82 -29.47
C HIS A 69 -7.20 -9.18 -30.64
N GLU A 70 -5.99 -8.63 -30.67
CA GLU A 70 -4.91 -9.14 -31.54
C GLU A 70 -3.56 -8.47 -31.22
N SER A 71 -2.90 -8.93 -30.15
CA SER A 71 -1.44 -8.70 -29.96
C SER A 71 -0.78 -9.56 -28.87
N VAL A 72 -1.45 -10.61 -28.34
CA VAL A 72 -0.88 -11.46 -27.27
C VAL A 72 -0.19 -12.74 -27.81
N GLN A 73 -0.32 -13.06 -29.10
CA GLN A 73 0.30 -14.27 -29.67
C GLN A 73 1.66 -14.07 -30.37
N ALA A 74 2.21 -12.86 -30.38
CA ALA A 74 3.49 -12.57 -31.04
C ALA A 74 4.64 -12.33 -30.05
N ARG A 75 4.84 -13.22 -29.07
CA ARG A 75 6.08 -13.24 -28.27
C ARG A 75 6.53 -14.62 -27.76
N ALA A 76 5.84 -15.70 -28.13
CA ALA A 76 6.14 -17.07 -27.69
C ALA A 76 7.19 -17.82 -28.55
N GLY A 77 7.99 -17.11 -29.35
CA GLY A 77 8.89 -17.72 -30.34
C GLY A 77 10.34 -17.31 -30.16
N ARG A 78 11.02 -17.86 -29.15
CA ARG A 78 12.49 -18.07 -29.09
C ARG A 78 12.85 -18.68 -27.74
N LEU A 79 12.86 -20.02 -27.68
CA LEU A 79 13.63 -20.90 -26.79
C LEU A 79 13.10 -22.32 -27.05
N GLY A 80 13.60 -22.96 -28.11
CA GLY A 80 13.16 -24.30 -28.49
C GLY A 80 13.98 -24.83 -29.66
N GLY A 81 14.93 -25.69 -29.36
CA GLY A 81 15.72 -26.43 -30.35
C GLY A 81 16.66 -27.43 -29.70
N GLY A 82 16.42 -28.71 -29.94
CA GLY A 82 17.34 -29.80 -29.61
C GLY A 82 16.69 -31.01 -28.95
N SER A 83 15.91 -31.79 -29.71
CA SER A 83 15.59 -33.18 -29.41
C SER A 83 16.55 -34.08 -30.19
N ASP A 84 17.33 -34.92 -29.50
CA ASP A 84 17.60 -36.33 -29.83
C ASP A 84 18.79 -36.84 -29.01
N GLU A 85 18.51 -37.76 -28.07
CA GLU A 85 19.15 -39.08 -27.94
C GLU A 85 18.89 -39.65 -26.53
N LEU A 86 17.99 -40.64 -26.50
CA LEU A 86 17.75 -41.54 -25.38
C LEU A 86 18.57 -42.81 -25.64
N THR A 87 19.52 -43.19 -24.79
CA THR A 87 19.44 -44.42 -23.96
C THR A 87 20.71 -44.73 -23.14
N THR A 88 20.45 -45.25 -21.94
CA THR A 88 21.27 -46.11 -21.08
C THR A 88 22.52 -45.54 -20.38
N THR A 89 22.40 -45.29 -19.07
CA THR A 89 22.97 -46.15 -17.99
C THR A 89 22.34 -45.78 -16.64
N LEU A 90 21.65 -46.74 -16.02
CA LEU A 90 21.14 -46.65 -14.65
C LEU A 90 22.30 -46.89 -13.68
N GLU A 91 22.95 -45.81 -13.24
CA GLU A 91 23.90 -45.86 -12.12
C GLU A 91 23.51 -44.79 -11.09
N HIS A 92 23.02 -45.28 -9.95
CA HIS A 92 23.15 -44.71 -8.61
C HIS A 92 23.13 -43.16 -8.48
N PHE A 93 21.99 -42.54 -8.75
CA PHE A 93 21.73 -41.18 -8.25
C PHE A 93 21.17 -41.28 -6.82
N GLY A 94 21.99 -40.89 -5.85
CA GLY A 94 21.47 -40.39 -4.59
C GLY A 94 20.52 -39.22 -4.88
N ASP A 95 19.41 -39.18 -4.16
CA ASP A 95 18.32 -38.24 -4.29
C ASP A 95 18.80 -36.80 -4.01
N THR A 96 19.41 -36.13 -4.99
CA THR A 96 19.62 -34.68 -4.96
C THR A 96 18.31 -34.04 -5.39
N ALA A 97 17.48 -33.67 -4.41
CA ALA A 97 16.31 -32.84 -4.67
C ALA A 97 16.73 -31.65 -5.54
N ALA A 98 15.97 -31.37 -6.60
CA ALA A 98 16.27 -30.28 -7.52
C ALA A 98 16.39 -28.95 -6.75
N ARG A 99 17.42 -28.15 -7.07
CA ARG A 99 17.67 -26.85 -6.45
C ARG A 99 16.44 -25.96 -6.61
N LYS A 100 15.98 -25.34 -5.51
CA LYS A 100 14.84 -24.41 -5.53
C LYS A 100 15.12 -23.24 -6.46
N ARG A 101 14.08 -22.71 -7.12
CA ARG A 101 14.18 -21.59 -8.07
C ARG A 101 13.40 -20.39 -7.55
N VAL A 102 14.03 -19.23 -7.43
CA VAL A 102 13.42 -18.00 -6.94
C VAL A 102 13.43 -16.92 -8.02
N LEU A 103 12.27 -16.29 -8.25
CA LEU A 103 12.15 -15.14 -9.14
C LEU A 103 12.24 -13.84 -8.32
N ILE A 104 13.17 -12.97 -8.68
CA ILE A 104 13.35 -11.64 -8.11
C ILE A 104 12.74 -10.61 -9.06
N LEU A 105 11.63 -9.99 -8.66
CA LEU A 105 11.01 -8.86 -9.35
C LEU A 105 11.54 -7.56 -8.76
N CYS A 106 12.28 -6.78 -9.55
CA CYS A 106 12.83 -5.50 -9.14
C CYS A 106 12.01 -4.36 -9.72
N THR A 107 11.12 -3.83 -8.90
CA THR A 107 10.25 -2.71 -9.28
C THR A 107 10.99 -1.38 -9.17
N GLY A 108 12.01 -1.29 -8.31
CA GLY A 108 12.81 -0.08 -8.10
C GLY A 108 13.33 0.01 -6.67
N GLY A 109 13.39 1.23 -6.14
CA GLY A 109 13.78 1.50 -4.76
C GLY A 109 15.28 1.68 -4.51
N THR A 110 15.60 1.98 -3.25
CA THR A 110 16.94 2.41 -2.81
C THR A 110 18.04 1.41 -3.10
N LEU A 111 17.72 0.12 -3.12
CA LEU A 111 18.68 -0.97 -3.31
C LEU A 111 19.50 -0.80 -4.60
N THR A 112 18.86 -0.38 -5.69
CA THR A 112 19.49 -0.19 -7.02
C THR A 112 19.84 1.26 -7.32
N MET A 113 19.72 2.18 -6.34
CA MET A 113 19.99 3.60 -6.55
C MET A 113 21.48 3.90 -6.76
N SER A 114 21.73 4.86 -7.65
CA SER A 114 23.02 5.56 -7.78
C SER A 114 22.78 7.05 -7.92
N ASN A 115 23.84 7.84 -7.76
CA ASN A 115 23.76 9.27 -8.05
C ASN A 115 23.54 9.43 -9.56
N ASP A 116 22.47 10.12 -9.94
CA ASP A 116 22.20 10.47 -11.34
C ASP A 116 22.69 11.90 -11.61
N PRO A 117 23.79 12.09 -12.37
CA PRO A 117 24.29 13.42 -12.70
C PRO A 117 23.31 14.26 -13.49
N SER A 118 22.38 13.65 -14.23
CA SER A 118 21.36 14.35 -15.01
C SER A 118 20.23 14.94 -14.15
N GLN A 119 20.06 14.42 -12.93
CA GLN A 119 19.10 14.86 -11.92
C GLN A 119 19.79 15.64 -10.79
N GLY A 120 20.83 16.41 -11.10
CA GLY A 120 21.56 17.23 -10.14
C GLY A 120 22.33 16.43 -9.07
N GLY A 121 22.63 15.14 -9.33
CA GLY A 121 23.31 14.26 -8.39
C GLY A 121 22.41 13.62 -7.34
N SER A 122 21.08 13.76 -7.46
CA SER A 122 20.12 13.03 -6.62
C SER A 122 20.23 11.52 -6.83
N LEU A 123 19.86 10.75 -5.81
CA LEU A 123 19.77 9.29 -5.92
C LEU A 123 18.57 8.94 -6.78
N ALA A 124 18.77 8.09 -7.78
CA ALA A 124 17.70 7.52 -8.61
C ALA A 124 17.97 6.03 -8.88
N PRO A 125 16.93 5.18 -8.99
CA PRO A 125 17.11 3.77 -9.37
C PRO A 125 17.80 3.64 -10.73
N VAL A 126 18.78 2.73 -10.85
CA VAL A 126 19.54 2.54 -12.09
C VAL A 126 19.20 1.20 -12.74
N GLN A 127 18.75 1.25 -14.00
CA GLN A 127 18.45 0.06 -14.79
C GLN A 127 19.70 -0.83 -14.97
N GLY A 128 19.55 -2.14 -14.80
CA GLY A 128 20.59 -3.15 -14.94
C GLY A 128 21.53 -3.25 -13.73
N ALA A 129 21.33 -2.41 -12.71
CA ALA A 129 22.20 -2.40 -11.53
C ALA A 129 22.05 -3.70 -10.72
N LEU A 130 20.82 -4.17 -10.51
CA LEU A 130 20.57 -5.42 -9.77
C LEU A 130 21.27 -6.59 -10.46
N THR A 131 21.04 -6.76 -11.77
CA THR A 131 21.64 -7.83 -12.56
C THR A 131 23.16 -7.86 -12.38
N LYS A 132 23.80 -6.69 -12.42
CA LYS A 132 25.25 -6.55 -12.24
C LYS A 132 25.69 -6.88 -10.80
N TYR A 133 24.92 -6.53 -9.78
CA TYR A 133 25.24 -6.89 -8.40
C TYR A 133 25.12 -8.39 -8.16
N LEU A 134 24.03 -9.02 -8.64
CA LEU A 134 23.80 -10.46 -8.47
C LEU A 134 24.94 -11.30 -9.06
N GLN A 135 25.46 -10.92 -10.23
CA GLN A 135 26.61 -11.59 -10.88
C GLN A 135 27.91 -11.51 -10.08
N ASN A 136 28.03 -10.58 -9.13
CA ASN A 136 29.24 -10.37 -8.33
C ASN A 136 29.07 -10.78 -6.86
N MET A 137 27.88 -11.27 -6.46
CA MET A 137 27.60 -11.76 -5.12
C MET A 137 27.89 -13.25 -5.05
N ARG A 138 28.99 -13.63 -4.38
CA ARG A 138 29.42 -15.03 -4.22
C ARG A 138 28.37 -15.91 -3.57
N GLU A 139 27.54 -15.33 -2.71
CA GLU A 139 26.40 -16.00 -2.09
C GLU A 139 25.41 -16.55 -3.14
N PHE A 140 25.29 -15.90 -4.30
CA PHE A 140 24.41 -16.35 -5.37
C PHE A 140 25.13 -17.09 -6.50
N THR A 141 26.44 -16.94 -6.65
CA THR A 141 27.21 -17.59 -7.73
C THR A 141 27.95 -18.86 -7.31
N ASP A 142 28.45 -18.91 -6.07
CA ASP A 142 29.41 -19.92 -5.64
C ASP A 142 28.82 -20.90 -4.61
N ASP A 143 27.73 -20.54 -3.94
CA ASP A 143 27.10 -21.35 -2.91
C ASP A 143 26.07 -22.34 -3.50
N PRO A 144 26.27 -23.67 -3.37
CA PRO A 144 25.33 -24.65 -3.88
C PRO A 144 24.05 -24.81 -3.04
N GLU A 145 24.05 -24.35 -1.78
CA GLU A 145 22.88 -24.45 -0.88
C GLU A 145 21.84 -23.36 -1.15
N MET A 146 22.27 -22.21 -1.69
CA MET A 146 21.36 -21.13 -2.07
C MET A 146 20.44 -21.55 -3.23
N PRO A 147 19.24 -20.99 -3.41
CA PRO A 147 18.39 -21.30 -4.57
C PRO A 147 18.99 -20.76 -5.89
N GLU A 148 18.58 -21.33 -7.03
CA GLU A 148 18.77 -20.74 -8.35
C GLU A 148 17.95 -19.45 -8.42
N ILE A 149 18.58 -18.34 -8.80
CA ILE A 149 17.90 -17.04 -8.91
C ILE A 149 17.73 -16.62 -10.37
N VAL A 150 16.55 -16.09 -10.69
CA VAL A 150 16.28 -15.35 -11.92
C VAL A 150 15.79 -13.97 -11.53
N SER A 151 16.30 -12.92 -12.16
CA SER A 151 15.88 -11.54 -11.88
C SER A 151 15.19 -10.90 -13.08
N HIS A 152 14.11 -10.17 -12.82
CA HIS A 152 13.42 -9.31 -13.77
C HIS A 152 13.39 -7.88 -13.23
N GLU A 153 14.07 -6.96 -13.90
CA GLU A 153 14.03 -5.52 -13.60
C GLU A 153 12.96 -4.84 -14.44
N TYR A 154 12.05 -4.11 -13.77
CA TYR A 154 10.97 -3.40 -14.45
C TYR A 154 11.54 -2.27 -15.32
N THR A 155 10.81 -1.89 -16.36
CA THR A 155 11.20 -0.79 -17.25
C THR A 155 9.97 0.07 -17.55
N PRO A 156 9.89 1.32 -17.05
CA PRO A 156 10.86 1.96 -16.16
C PRO A 156 10.85 1.35 -14.74
N LEU A 157 11.92 1.58 -13.98
CA LEU A 157 11.88 1.42 -12.52
C LEU A 157 10.95 2.48 -11.91
N ILE A 158 10.30 2.12 -10.81
CA ILE A 158 9.22 2.88 -10.18
C ILE A 158 9.69 3.34 -8.80
N ASP A 159 9.49 4.62 -8.49
CA ASP A 159 9.63 5.13 -7.12
C ASP A 159 8.45 4.64 -6.29
N SER A 160 8.70 4.08 -5.10
CA SER A 160 7.61 3.58 -4.25
C SER A 160 6.58 4.65 -3.91
N SER A 161 6.98 5.92 -3.79
CA SER A 161 6.07 7.03 -3.50
C SER A 161 5.05 7.31 -4.62
N ASP A 162 5.36 6.90 -5.85
CA ASP A 162 4.48 7.03 -7.02
C ASP A 162 3.65 5.76 -7.31
N MET A 163 3.89 4.67 -6.58
CA MET A 163 3.20 3.40 -6.82
C MET A 163 1.73 3.44 -6.39
N GLY A 164 0.87 2.93 -7.27
CA GLY A 164 -0.55 2.75 -7.02
C GLY A 164 -1.08 1.36 -7.38
N PRO A 165 -2.41 1.16 -7.38
CA PRO A 165 -3.02 -0.14 -7.63
C PRO A 165 -2.67 -0.78 -8.97
N GLY A 166 -2.43 0.03 -10.02
CA GLY A 166 -2.00 -0.47 -11.32
C GLY A 166 -0.63 -1.14 -11.27
N ASP A 167 0.31 -0.57 -10.50
CA ASP A 167 1.64 -1.15 -10.31
C ASP A 167 1.58 -2.40 -9.44
N TRP A 168 0.71 -2.41 -8.42
CA TRP A 168 0.50 -3.60 -7.59
C TRP A 168 -0.11 -4.75 -8.39
N ALA A 169 -1.07 -4.44 -9.27
CA ALA A 169 -1.66 -5.39 -10.20
C ALA A 169 -0.60 -6.01 -11.13
N LEU A 170 0.30 -5.19 -11.69
CA LEU A 170 1.39 -5.66 -12.54
C LEU A 170 2.29 -6.68 -11.81
N ILE A 171 2.67 -6.40 -10.56
CA ILE A 171 3.49 -7.34 -9.76
C ILE A 171 2.73 -8.64 -9.50
N ALA A 172 1.43 -8.54 -9.16
CA ALA A 172 0.61 -9.70 -8.90
C ALA A 172 0.43 -10.58 -10.16
N GLU A 173 0.26 -9.97 -11.32
CA GLU A 173 0.15 -10.63 -12.62
C GLU A 173 1.47 -11.30 -13.03
N ASP A 174 2.62 -10.61 -12.88
CA ASP A 174 3.94 -11.19 -13.13
C ASP A 174 4.20 -12.43 -12.27
N ILE A 175 3.83 -12.39 -10.98
CA ILE A 175 3.91 -13.56 -10.10
C ILE A 175 2.99 -14.68 -10.60
N ALA A 176 1.79 -14.34 -11.07
CA ALA A 176 0.84 -15.33 -11.58
C ALA A 176 1.33 -16.04 -12.84
N GLU A 177 1.88 -15.30 -13.80
CA GLU A 177 2.45 -15.84 -15.03
C GLU A 177 3.64 -16.77 -14.74
N ASN A 178 4.39 -16.47 -13.68
CA ASN A 178 5.58 -17.22 -13.29
C ASN A 178 5.33 -18.26 -12.20
N TYR A 179 4.09 -18.40 -11.71
CA TYR A 179 3.77 -19.12 -10.47
C TYR A 179 4.22 -20.59 -10.46
N TYR A 180 4.15 -21.27 -11.60
CA TYR A 180 4.48 -22.69 -11.72
C TYR A 180 5.92 -22.96 -12.17
N TYR A 181 6.70 -21.93 -12.49
CA TYR A 181 8.10 -22.07 -12.92
C TYR A 181 9.11 -21.85 -11.79
N PHE A 182 8.68 -21.23 -10.70
CA PHE A 182 9.51 -20.86 -9.54
C PHE A 182 8.87 -21.37 -8.24
N ASP A 183 9.70 -21.64 -7.24
CA ASP A 183 9.28 -22.12 -5.92
C ASP A 183 8.89 -20.98 -4.98
N GLY A 184 9.37 -19.76 -5.25
CA GLY A 184 8.92 -18.55 -4.57
C GLY A 184 9.43 -17.27 -5.22
N PHE A 185 9.02 -16.14 -4.64
CA PHE A 185 9.15 -14.83 -5.25
C PHE A 185 9.75 -13.83 -4.27
N VAL A 186 10.67 -13.00 -4.74
CA VAL A 186 11.16 -11.83 -4.03
C VAL A 186 10.72 -10.59 -4.80
N VAL A 187 10.12 -9.61 -4.10
CA VAL A 187 9.76 -8.32 -4.68
C VAL A 187 10.67 -7.25 -4.07
N LEU A 188 11.59 -6.71 -4.87
CA LEU A 188 12.45 -5.59 -4.49
C LEU A 188 11.76 -4.27 -4.81
N MET A 189 11.49 -3.48 -3.77
CA MET A 189 10.71 -2.25 -3.85
C MET A 189 11.30 -1.17 -2.94
N GLY A 190 11.01 0.11 -3.26
CA GLY A 190 11.27 1.23 -2.37
C GLY A 190 10.47 1.12 -1.07
N THR A 191 11.02 1.66 0.03
CA THR A 191 10.50 1.38 1.36
C THR A 191 9.25 2.19 1.72
N ASP A 192 9.01 3.35 1.10
CA ASP A 192 7.97 4.29 1.56
C ASP A 192 6.54 3.73 1.52
N THR A 193 6.22 2.94 0.50
CA THR A 193 4.87 2.37 0.32
C THR A 193 4.88 0.84 0.31
N MET A 194 6.00 0.19 0.64
CA MET A 194 6.15 -1.27 0.62
C MET A 194 5.07 -1.98 1.43
N ALA A 195 4.74 -1.47 2.63
CA ALA A 195 3.70 -2.05 3.47
C ALA A 195 2.30 -1.98 2.83
N TYR A 196 2.00 -0.94 2.04
CA TYR A 196 0.75 -0.83 1.29
C TYR A 196 0.70 -1.84 0.13
N ALA A 197 1.76 -1.91 -0.68
CA ALA A 197 1.84 -2.83 -1.81
C ALA A 197 1.81 -4.31 -1.36
N ALA A 198 2.58 -4.65 -0.33
CA ALA A 198 2.62 -6.01 0.20
C ALA A 198 1.26 -6.40 0.84
N SER A 199 0.59 -5.46 1.52
CA SER A 199 -0.78 -5.66 2.00
C SER A 199 -1.76 -5.88 0.84
N ALA A 200 -1.66 -5.09 -0.24
CA ALA A 200 -2.48 -5.25 -1.43
C ALA A 200 -2.35 -6.65 -2.05
N LEU A 201 -1.12 -7.10 -2.29
CA LEU A 201 -0.85 -8.42 -2.85
C LEU A 201 -1.34 -9.55 -1.95
N SER A 202 -1.27 -9.38 -0.62
CA SER A 202 -1.84 -10.34 0.33
C SER A 202 -3.32 -10.63 0.00
N PHE A 203 -4.11 -9.59 -0.30
CA PHE A 203 -5.52 -9.75 -0.65
C PHE A 203 -5.77 -10.20 -2.09
N MET A 204 -4.96 -9.71 -3.05
CA MET A 204 -5.06 -10.08 -4.46
C MET A 204 -4.82 -11.57 -4.70
N PHE A 205 -3.93 -12.17 -3.92
CA PHE A 205 -3.63 -13.59 -3.99
C PHE A 205 -4.66 -14.43 -3.25
N GLN A 206 -5.26 -15.38 -3.96
CA GLN A 206 -6.14 -16.40 -3.42
C GLN A 206 -5.44 -17.75 -3.49
N ASN A 207 -5.49 -18.51 -2.40
CA ASN A 207 -4.85 -19.82 -2.30
C ASN A 207 -3.34 -19.77 -2.62
N LEU A 208 -2.64 -18.76 -2.11
CA LEU A 208 -1.18 -18.68 -2.23
C LEU A 208 -0.56 -19.86 -1.47
N GLY A 209 0.24 -20.66 -2.16
CA GLY A 209 0.97 -21.82 -1.62
C GLY A 209 2.49 -21.72 -1.75
N LYS A 210 3.01 -20.54 -2.07
CA LYS A 210 4.44 -20.26 -2.25
C LYS A 210 4.78 -18.92 -1.59
N PRO A 211 5.99 -18.75 -1.04
CA PRO A 211 6.36 -17.52 -0.37
C PRO A 211 6.50 -16.37 -1.38
N VAL A 212 5.97 -15.20 -1.01
CA VAL A 212 6.23 -13.93 -1.70
C VAL A 212 6.84 -12.97 -0.68
N VAL A 213 8.13 -12.70 -0.80
CA VAL A 213 8.90 -11.91 0.16
C VAL A 213 9.21 -10.54 -0.42
N PHE A 214 8.56 -9.51 0.11
CA PHE A 214 8.93 -8.13 -0.16
C PHE A 214 10.18 -7.77 0.63
N THR A 215 11.12 -7.08 -0.02
CA THR A 215 12.25 -6.48 0.69
C THR A 215 12.79 -5.27 -0.07
N GLY A 216 13.79 -4.62 0.52
CA GLY A 216 14.45 -3.45 -0.03
C GLY A 216 15.62 -3.05 0.87
N SER A 217 15.97 -1.76 0.86
CA SER A 217 17.00 -1.23 1.75
C SER A 217 16.78 0.23 2.09
N GLN A 218 17.38 0.67 3.20
CA GLN A 218 17.54 2.08 3.52
C GLN A 218 18.82 2.65 2.90
N ILE A 219 19.83 1.81 2.66
CA ILE A 219 21.10 2.20 2.07
C ILE A 219 21.31 1.44 0.74
N PRO A 220 21.73 2.12 -0.35
CA PRO A 220 21.95 1.46 -1.64
C PRO A 220 22.99 0.34 -1.57
N LEU A 221 22.84 -0.69 -2.40
CA LEU A 221 23.71 -1.87 -2.39
C LEU A 221 25.16 -1.55 -2.77
N ARG A 222 25.40 -0.45 -3.48
CA ARG A 222 26.75 0.02 -3.85
C ARG A 222 27.58 0.53 -2.67
N GLU A 223 26.93 0.95 -1.60
CA GLU A 223 27.63 1.52 -0.45
C GLU A 223 28.28 0.41 0.39
N PRO A 224 29.50 0.61 0.91
CA PRO A 224 30.23 -0.44 1.64
C PRO A 224 29.51 -0.86 2.93
N TYR A 225 28.83 0.07 3.59
CA TYR A 225 27.96 -0.19 4.73
C TYR A 225 26.51 -0.10 4.24
N ASN A 226 25.84 -1.24 4.11
CA ASN A 226 24.46 -1.30 3.66
C ASN A 226 23.68 -2.44 4.33
N ASP A 227 22.36 -2.28 4.39
CA ASP A 227 21.40 -3.32 4.76
C ASP A 227 20.91 -4.15 3.56
N ALA A 228 21.05 -3.61 2.34
CA ALA A 228 20.59 -4.21 1.09
C ALA A 228 21.07 -5.65 0.88
N ARG A 229 22.37 -5.92 1.08
CA ARG A 229 22.97 -7.23 0.80
C ARG A 229 22.33 -8.31 1.67
N LYS A 230 22.26 -8.06 2.98
CA LYS A 230 21.66 -9.00 3.95
C LYS A 230 20.17 -9.18 3.68
N ASN A 231 19.44 -8.08 3.50
CA ASN A 231 18.01 -8.12 3.21
C ASN A 231 17.70 -8.97 1.97
N LEU A 232 18.46 -8.79 0.89
CA LEU A 232 18.30 -9.55 -0.35
C LEU A 232 18.60 -11.04 -0.17
N ILE A 233 19.74 -11.39 0.46
CA ILE A 233 20.12 -12.78 0.71
C ILE A 233 19.04 -13.50 1.53
N MET A 234 18.63 -12.89 2.65
CA MET A 234 17.63 -13.49 3.53
C MET A 234 16.25 -13.57 2.89
N ALA A 235 15.85 -12.57 2.10
CA ALA A 235 14.59 -12.64 1.35
C ALA A 235 14.59 -13.80 0.35
N VAL A 236 15.70 -14.05 -0.33
CA VAL A 236 15.86 -15.21 -1.23
C VAL A 236 15.81 -16.53 -0.45
N ILE A 237 16.43 -16.62 0.72
CA ILE A 237 16.34 -17.80 1.60
C ILE A 237 14.89 -18.05 2.01
N PHE A 238 14.16 -17.05 2.52
CA PHE A 238 12.75 -17.21 2.88
C PHE A 238 11.85 -17.49 1.68
N ALA A 239 12.18 -16.96 0.49
CA ALA A 239 11.47 -17.27 -0.75
C ALA A 239 11.70 -18.72 -1.24
N SER A 240 12.64 -19.45 -0.63
CA SER A 240 12.84 -20.88 -0.88
C SER A 240 12.18 -21.80 0.16
N SER A 241 11.51 -21.22 1.17
CA SER A 241 10.82 -21.96 2.23
C SER A 241 9.59 -22.71 1.70
N ASP A 242 9.46 -23.98 2.12
CA ASP A 242 8.28 -24.82 1.84
C ASP A 242 7.16 -24.62 2.88
N THR A 243 7.41 -23.91 3.98
CA THR A 243 6.45 -23.70 5.08
C THR A 243 5.74 -22.36 4.99
N VAL A 244 6.35 -21.36 4.36
CA VAL A 244 5.77 -20.01 4.23
C VAL A 244 4.89 -19.92 2.98
N SER A 245 3.57 -19.87 3.19
CA SER A 245 2.57 -19.71 2.12
C SER A 245 1.84 -18.36 2.19
N GLU A 246 2.60 -17.27 2.33
CA GLU A 246 2.06 -15.92 2.54
C GLU A 246 2.86 -14.84 1.81
N VAL A 247 2.29 -13.64 1.75
CA VAL A 247 3.05 -12.42 1.44
C VAL A 247 3.67 -11.90 2.73
N THR A 248 4.97 -11.69 2.71
CA THR A 248 5.76 -11.25 3.87
C THR A 248 6.64 -10.06 3.50
N ILE A 249 7.11 -9.33 4.50
CA ILE A 249 8.21 -8.37 4.36
C ILE A 249 9.38 -8.89 5.16
N PHE A 250 10.55 -8.98 4.54
CA PHE A 250 11.81 -9.19 5.27
C PHE A 250 12.57 -7.88 5.38
N PHE A 251 12.84 -7.42 6.61
CA PHE A 251 13.62 -6.22 6.86
C PHE A 251 14.25 -6.26 8.24
N HIS A 252 15.54 -5.89 8.34
CA HIS A 252 16.28 -5.80 9.60
C HIS A 252 16.09 -7.03 10.51
N ASP A 253 16.56 -8.18 10.04
CA ASP A 253 16.58 -9.44 10.80
C ASP A 253 15.19 -9.95 11.20
N ARG A 254 14.11 -9.45 10.57
CA ARG A 254 12.73 -9.86 10.86
C ARG A 254 11.98 -10.21 9.58
N LEU A 255 11.33 -11.36 9.59
CA LEU A 255 10.27 -11.71 8.64
C LEU A 255 8.92 -11.36 9.29
N ILE A 256 8.16 -10.46 8.68
CA ILE A 256 6.85 -10.04 9.19
C ILE A 256 5.75 -10.32 8.16
N ARG A 257 4.54 -10.65 8.63
CA ARG A 257 3.36 -10.79 7.76
C ARG A 257 3.08 -9.44 7.09
N ALA A 258 2.96 -9.42 5.76
CA ALA A 258 2.87 -8.18 5.01
C ALA A 258 1.65 -7.32 5.41
N CYS A 259 0.47 -7.91 5.51
CA CYS A 259 -0.76 -7.24 5.94
C CYS A 259 -0.82 -6.91 7.45
N ARG A 260 0.31 -7.04 8.17
CA ARG A 260 0.49 -6.62 9.56
C ARG A 260 1.63 -5.61 9.71
N ALA A 261 2.32 -5.29 8.62
CA ALA A 261 3.47 -4.40 8.61
C ALA A 261 3.07 -2.93 8.55
N THR A 262 3.93 -2.07 9.12
CA THR A 262 3.91 -0.63 8.92
C THR A 262 5.35 -0.09 8.93
N LYS A 263 5.62 0.97 8.16
CA LYS A 263 6.93 1.65 8.20
C LYS A 263 6.96 2.59 9.40
N VAL A 264 7.74 2.24 10.41
CA VAL A 264 7.83 2.95 11.70
C VAL A 264 9.00 3.93 11.77
N ASN A 265 9.96 3.86 10.85
CA ASN A 265 11.13 4.72 10.88
C ASN A 265 11.59 5.18 9.49
N THR A 266 11.95 6.45 9.39
CA THR A 266 12.40 7.08 8.14
C THR A 266 13.91 6.95 7.91
N SER A 267 14.72 6.63 8.93
CA SER A 267 16.19 6.66 8.82
C SER A 267 16.91 5.48 9.49
N LYS A 268 16.27 4.76 10.41
CA LYS A 268 16.83 3.55 11.03
C LYS A 268 16.70 2.36 10.10
N LEU A 269 17.67 1.44 10.20
CA LEU A 269 17.64 0.16 9.48
C LEU A 269 16.43 -0.69 9.89
N LEU A 270 16.04 -0.66 11.17
CA LEU A 270 14.74 -1.17 11.62
C LEU A 270 13.63 -0.20 11.18
N ALA A 271 13.28 -0.29 9.89
CA ALA A 271 12.33 0.60 9.24
C ALA A 271 10.88 0.14 9.38
N PHE A 272 10.64 -1.18 9.46
CA PHE A 272 9.33 -1.79 9.52
C PHE A 272 9.09 -2.49 10.85
N ASP A 273 7.84 -2.49 11.30
CA ASP A 273 7.39 -3.24 12.47
C ASP A 273 6.02 -3.89 12.21
N SER A 274 5.68 -4.85 13.06
CA SER A 274 4.39 -5.54 13.10
C SER A 274 3.77 -5.34 14.48
N PRO A 275 2.99 -4.26 14.70
CA PRO A 275 2.66 -3.83 16.05
C PRO A 275 1.71 -4.77 16.81
N ASN A 276 0.86 -5.51 16.10
CA ASN A 276 -0.23 -6.30 16.71
C ASN A 276 -0.02 -7.81 16.63
N ILE A 277 1.09 -8.28 16.04
CA ILE A 277 1.50 -9.69 16.01
C ILE A 277 3.01 -9.77 15.96
N GLU A 278 3.59 -10.75 16.65
CA GLU A 278 5.04 -11.01 16.62
C GLU A 278 5.54 -11.30 15.18
N PRO A 279 6.83 -11.02 14.89
CA PRO A 279 7.45 -11.44 13.64
C PRO A 279 7.34 -12.95 13.41
N LEU A 280 7.12 -13.34 12.16
CA LEU A 280 7.05 -14.73 11.71
C LEU A 280 8.39 -15.45 11.90
N ALA A 281 9.50 -14.73 11.78
CA ALA A 281 10.83 -15.23 12.12
C ALA A 281 11.74 -14.07 12.53
N GLU A 282 12.73 -14.36 13.38
CA GLU A 282 13.82 -13.43 13.72
C GLU A 282 15.19 -14.07 13.45
N ILE A 283 16.13 -13.27 12.97
CA ILE A 283 17.47 -13.71 12.58
C ILE A 283 18.47 -13.38 13.69
N GLY A 284 19.09 -14.42 14.23
CA GLY A 284 20.27 -14.34 15.08
C GLY A 284 21.42 -15.15 14.47
N ILE A 285 22.18 -15.84 15.33
CA ILE A 285 23.10 -16.90 14.85
C ILE A 285 22.31 -18.03 14.17
N ASN A 286 21.13 -18.34 14.73
CA ASN A 286 20.15 -19.24 14.14
C ASN A 286 18.94 -18.42 13.66
N ILE A 287 18.16 -19.01 12.74
CA ILE A 287 16.85 -18.50 12.37
C ILE A 287 15.84 -19.02 13.39
N GLU A 288 15.14 -18.11 14.07
CA GLU A 288 14.08 -18.44 15.02
C GLU A 288 12.73 -18.27 14.33
N GLU A 289 12.23 -19.34 13.69
CA GLU A 289 10.90 -19.36 13.06
C GLU A 289 9.79 -19.58 14.09
N ARG A 290 8.68 -18.88 13.92
CA ARG A 290 7.45 -19.01 14.72
C ARG A 290 6.35 -19.65 13.88
N ASP A 291 6.54 -20.89 13.46
CA ASP A 291 5.66 -21.62 12.52
C ASP A 291 4.18 -21.64 12.94
N HIS A 292 3.91 -21.60 14.25
CA HIS A 292 2.55 -21.52 14.79
C HIS A 292 1.80 -20.25 14.40
N LEU A 293 2.51 -19.22 13.93
CA LEU A 293 1.94 -17.99 13.39
C LEU A 293 1.67 -18.08 11.89
N TYR A 294 2.23 -19.07 11.16
CA TYR A 294 2.09 -19.14 9.70
C TYR A 294 0.65 -19.44 9.29
N LEU A 295 0.22 -18.86 8.16
CA LEU A 295 -1.07 -19.22 7.58
C LEU A 295 -1.05 -20.69 7.14
N PRO A 296 -2.17 -21.41 7.31
CA PRO A 296 -2.26 -22.80 6.89
C PRO A 296 -2.10 -22.91 5.37
N PRO A 297 -1.58 -24.06 4.87
CA PRO A 297 -1.50 -24.32 3.44
C PRO A 297 -2.85 -24.14 2.74
N PRO A 298 -2.86 -23.62 1.49
CA PRO A 298 -4.10 -23.35 0.78
C PRO A 298 -4.85 -24.63 0.41
N ARG A 299 -6.18 -24.55 0.34
CA ARG A 299 -7.07 -25.67 -0.01
C ARG A 299 -7.56 -25.66 -1.45
N GLY A 300 -6.83 -25.00 -2.36
CA GLY A 300 -7.24 -24.89 -3.76
C GLY A 300 -6.14 -24.35 -4.67
N ALA A 301 -6.45 -24.28 -5.97
CA ALA A 301 -5.54 -23.71 -6.95
C ALA A 301 -5.33 -22.20 -6.72
N PHE A 302 -4.09 -21.76 -6.92
CA PHE A 302 -3.71 -20.35 -6.88
C PHE A 302 -4.51 -19.53 -7.91
N ARG A 303 -5.01 -18.38 -7.48
CA ARG A 303 -5.71 -17.41 -8.33
C ARG A 303 -5.33 -16.00 -7.93
N VAL A 304 -5.36 -15.10 -8.89
CA VAL A 304 -5.12 -13.66 -8.69
C VAL A 304 -6.37 -12.89 -9.05
N ARG A 305 -6.70 -11.88 -8.25
CA ARG A 305 -7.69 -10.83 -8.55
C ARG A 305 -7.06 -9.48 -8.24
N THR A 306 -6.86 -8.65 -9.24
CA THR A 306 -6.08 -7.41 -9.13
C THR A 306 -6.94 -6.15 -8.99
N GLU A 307 -8.26 -6.26 -9.16
CA GLU A 307 -9.16 -5.12 -9.17
C GLU A 307 -9.23 -4.45 -7.79
N MET A 308 -8.97 -3.14 -7.77
CA MET A 308 -9.07 -2.28 -6.59
C MET A 308 -9.80 -0.98 -6.92
N ASP A 309 -10.61 -0.49 -5.98
CA ASP A 309 -11.23 0.84 -6.06
C ASP A 309 -10.66 1.75 -4.98
N THR A 310 -9.82 2.68 -5.39
CA THR A 310 -9.14 3.65 -4.50
C THR A 310 -9.87 4.97 -4.35
N ARG A 311 -11.17 5.04 -4.65
CA ARG A 311 -12.02 6.17 -4.27
C ARG A 311 -12.31 6.13 -2.77
N LEU A 312 -11.26 6.30 -1.98
CA LEU A 312 -11.24 6.21 -0.53
C LEU A 312 -10.42 7.33 0.07
N ILE A 313 -10.79 7.75 1.29
CA ILE A 313 -10.10 8.80 2.04
C ILE A 313 -9.84 8.30 3.46
N THR A 314 -8.66 8.61 3.99
CA THR A 314 -8.34 8.41 5.41
C THR A 314 -8.35 9.73 6.14
N LEU A 315 -9.10 9.82 7.24
CA LEU A 315 -9.10 10.96 8.15
C LEU A 315 -8.54 10.57 9.51
N ARG A 316 -7.45 11.25 9.90
CA ARG A 316 -6.94 11.23 11.26
C ARG A 316 -7.52 12.40 12.05
N LEU A 317 -8.37 12.11 13.02
CA LEU A 317 -8.99 13.16 13.83
C LEU A 317 -8.00 13.71 14.86
N VAL A 318 -8.05 15.01 15.13
CA VAL A 318 -7.25 15.66 16.18
C VAL A 318 -8.15 16.42 17.15
N PRO A 319 -7.80 16.54 18.45
CA PRO A 319 -8.64 17.23 19.41
C PRO A 319 -8.98 18.65 18.95
N GLY A 320 -10.27 19.01 18.97
CA GLY A 320 -10.75 20.32 18.51
C GLY A 320 -10.96 20.45 17.00
N PHE A 321 -11.02 19.34 16.24
CA PHE A 321 -11.39 19.36 14.82
C PHE A 321 -12.77 20.03 14.61
N ASP A 322 -12.93 20.71 13.47
CA ASP A 322 -14.20 21.31 13.08
C ASP A 322 -15.07 20.28 12.36
N ASP A 323 -16.19 19.90 12.99
CA ASP A 323 -17.18 18.97 12.42
C ASP A 323 -17.70 19.46 11.07
N THR A 324 -17.80 20.77 10.88
CA THR A 324 -18.31 21.40 9.65
C THR A 324 -17.47 20.99 8.45
N CYS A 325 -16.13 20.93 8.60
CA CYS A 325 -15.21 20.50 7.55
C CYS A 325 -15.47 19.05 7.15
N ILE A 326 -15.60 18.16 8.14
CA ILE A 326 -15.82 16.73 7.91
C ILE A 326 -17.21 16.50 7.30
N ILE A 327 -18.24 17.17 7.81
CA ILE A 327 -19.60 17.08 7.29
C ILE A 327 -19.66 17.54 5.83
N HIS A 328 -18.99 18.64 5.45
CA HIS A 328 -18.94 19.08 4.06
C HIS A 328 -18.18 18.10 3.16
N MET A 329 -17.08 17.53 3.63
CA MET A 329 -16.36 16.49 2.90
C MET A 329 -17.25 15.25 2.67
N ILE A 330 -17.97 14.81 3.70
CA ILE A 330 -18.93 13.70 3.61
C ILE A 330 -20.08 14.03 2.64
N LYS A 331 -20.62 15.25 2.67
CA LYS A 331 -21.67 15.67 1.73
C LYS A 331 -21.18 15.65 0.29
N ALA A 332 -19.94 16.08 0.05
CA ALA A 332 -19.30 16.03 -1.26
C ALA A 332 -19.02 14.59 -1.77
N ALA A 333 -19.07 13.58 -0.89
CA ALA A 333 -18.83 12.17 -1.25
C ALA A 333 -19.71 11.68 -2.41
N ARG A 334 -20.95 12.19 -2.51
CA ARG A 334 -21.87 11.81 -3.61
C ARG A 334 -21.39 12.33 -4.96
N GLU A 335 -20.87 13.55 -4.98
CA GLU A 335 -20.37 14.22 -6.20
C GLU A 335 -19.03 13.63 -6.64
N THR A 336 -18.18 13.24 -5.69
CA THR A 336 -16.86 12.65 -5.96
C THR A 336 -16.90 11.14 -6.14
N HIS A 337 -18.07 10.52 -6.02
CA HIS A 337 -18.25 9.06 -6.02
C HIS A 337 -17.36 8.32 -5.02
N LEU A 338 -17.12 8.93 -3.85
CA LEU A 338 -16.38 8.31 -2.76
C LEU A 338 -17.05 6.99 -2.36
N LYS A 339 -16.25 5.94 -2.20
CA LYS A 339 -16.70 4.58 -1.86
C LYS A 339 -16.26 4.15 -0.46
N GLY A 340 -15.13 4.65 0.01
CA GLY A 340 -14.56 4.31 1.31
C GLY A 340 -14.19 5.54 2.14
N LEU A 341 -14.40 5.47 3.45
CA LEU A 341 -13.92 6.46 4.41
C LEU A 341 -13.28 5.73 5.60
N ILE A 342 -11.99 5.90 5.82
CA ILE A 342 -11.26 5.35 6.96
C ILE A 342 -11.10 6.45 8.01
N LEU A 343 -11.64 6.23 9.22
CA LEU A 343 -11.55 7.15 10.34
C LEU A 343 -10.56 6.61 11.37
N GLN A 344 -9.41 7.27 11.54
CA GLN A 344 -8.49 6.97 12.64
C GLN A 344 -8.95 7.71 13.90
N LEU A 345 -9.55 6.95 14.83
CA LEU A 345 -10.11 7.45 16.08
C LEU A 345 -9.16 7.23 17.27
N TYR A 346 -9.49 7.78 18.44
CA TYR A 346 -8.65 7.70 19.63
C TYR A 346 -8.79 6.37 20.36
N GLY A 347 -7.69 5.85 20.91
CA GLY A 347 -7.70 4.67 21.77
C GLY A 347 -8.40 3.48 21.10
N THR A 348 -9.42 2.92 21.74
CA THR A 348 -10.17 1.76 21.23
C THR A 348 -11.28 2.11 20.22
N GLY A 349 -11.19 3.28 19.56
CA GLY A 349 -12.20 3.74 18.58
C GLY A 349 -13.14 4.83 19.11
N ASN A 350 -12.65 5.67 20.02
CA ASN A 350 -13.41 6.76 20.63
C ASN A 350 -13.29 8.04 19.81
N MET A 351 -14.41 8.76 19.73
CA MET A 351 -14.50 10.13 19.23
C MET A 351 -15.00 11.02 20.39
N PRO A 352 -14.62 12.32 20.45
CA PRO A 352 -15.17 13.24 21.45
C PRO A 352 -16.69 13.22 21.41
N SER A 353 -17.33 13.49 22.57
CA SER A 353 -18.78 13.43 22.78
C SER A 353 -19.54 13.82 21.52
N LEU A 354 -20.13 12.81 20.87
CA LEU A 354 -20.65 12.93 19.51
C LEU A 354 -21.61 14.11 19.43
N LYS A 355 -21.32 15.08 18.58
CA LYS A 355 -22.34 16.01 18.14
C LYS A 355 -23.24 15.21 17.18
N ASP A 356 -24.55 15.24 17.44
CA ASP A 356 -25.53 14.46 16.67
C ASP A 356 -25.35 14.66 15.15
N ASP A 357 -25.01 15.87 14.72
CA ASP A 357 -24.79 16.23 13.31
C ASP A 357 -23.71 15.39 12.61
N LEU A 358 -22.59 15.09 13.28
CA LEU A 358 -21.52 14.31 12.67
C LEU A 358 -21.93 12.83 12.53
N VAL A 359 -22.66 12.30 13.51
CA VAL A 359 -23.21 10.93 13.46
C VAL A 359 -24.24 10.82 12.35
N HIS A 360 -25.11 11.82 12.22
CA HIS A 360 -26.07 11.90 11.14
C HIS A 360 -25.36 11.97 9.78
N ALA A 361 -24.32 12.78 9.62
CA ALA A 361 -23.54 12.83 8.39
C ALA A 361 -22.90 11.47 8.06
N LEU A 362 -22.33 10.77 9.05
CA LEU A 362 -21.79 9.43 8.85
C LEU A 362 -22.89 8.42 8.46
N SER A 363 -24.05 8.49 9.10
CA SER A 363 -25.21 7.67 8.77
C SER A 363 -25.72 7.94 7.36
N ASP A 364 -25.72 9.20 6.91
CA ASP A 364 -26.11 9.59 5.56
C ASP A 364 -25.09 9.06 4.53
N ALA A 365 -23.80 9.04 4.88
CA ALA A 365 -22.74 8.49 4.05
C ALA A 365 -22.89 6.98 3.86
N THR A 366 -23.12 6.26 4.96
CA THR A 366 -23.31 4.80 4.92
C THR A 366 -24.60 4.44 4.18
N ALA A 367 -25.69 5.18 4.39
CA ALA A 367 -26.92 5.03 3.62
C ALA A 367 -26.73 5.32 2.12
N ALA A 368 -25.80 6.22 1.76
CA ALA A 368 -25.42 6.50 0.38
C ALA A 368 -24.45 5.47 -0.24
N GLY A 369 -24.10 4.40 0.49
CA GLY A 369 -23.24 3.32 -0.01
C GLY A 369 -21.74 3.57 0.18
N VAL A 370 -21.34 4.53 1.03
CA VAL A 370 -19.95 4.66 1.48
C VAL A 370 -19.68 3.62 2.57
N CYS A 371 -18.57 2.90 2.48
CA CYS A 371 -18.09 2.03 3.54
C CYS A 371 -17.23 2.85 4.52
N VAL A 372 -17.77 3.14 5.70
CA VAL A 372 -17.06 3.89 6.74
C VAL A 372 -16.39 2.89 7.70
N VAL A 373 -15.07 2.84 7.65
CA VAL A 373 -14.22 1.95 8.44
C VAL A 373 -13.57 2.73 9.58
N VAL A 374 -13.60 2.19 10.80
CA VAL A 374 -12.98 2.78 11.98
C VAL A 374 -11.70 2.04 12.33
N THR A 375 -10.58 2.76 12.34
CA THR A 375 -9.26 2.33 12.82
C THR A 375 -8.87 3.13 14.06
N THR A 376 -7.77 2.75 14.71
CA THR A 376 -7.17 3.50 15.81
C THR A 376 -5.98 4.34 15.34
N GLN A 377 -5.73 5.45 16.02
CA GLN A 377 -4.50 6.23 15.91
C GLN A 377 -3.33 5.65 16.71
N CYS A 378 -3.63 4.77 17.65
CA CYS A 378 -2.63 4.08 18.46
C CYS A 378 -1.83 3.13 17.57
N HIS A 379 -0.52 3.04 17.82
CA HIS A 379 0.34 2.15 17.05
C HIS A 379 -0.02 0.68 17.30
N THR A 380 -0.41 0.34 18.53
CA THR A 380 -0.80 -1.00 18.96
C THR A 380 -2.23 -0.99 19.52
N GLY A 381 -2.90 -2.14 19.46
CA GLY A 381 -4.24 -2.35 20.00
C GLY A 381 -5.34 -2.47 18.93
N SER A 382 -6.55 -2.78 19.39
CA SER A 382 -7.73 -2.99 18.55
C SER A 382 -8.80 -1.93 18.77
N VAL A 383 -9.52 -1.60 17.70
CA VAL A 383 -10.81 -0.92 17.80
C VAL A 383 -11.83 -1.89 18.42
N LEU A 384 -12.56 -1.42 19.42
CA LEU A 384 -13.57 -2.17 20.16
C LEU A 384 -14.88 -1.36 20.17
N LEU A 385 -15.53 -1.29 19.01
CA LEU A 385 -16.81 -0.59 18.88
C LEU A 385 -17.85 -1.24 19.82
N GLY A 386 -18.56 -0.39 20.57
CA GLY A 386 -19.63 -0.81 21.48
C GLY A 386 -19.24 -0.99 22.95
N HIS A 387 -17.95 -0.97 23.30
CA HIS A 387 -17.50 -0.99 24.70
C HIS A 387 -17.77 0.32 25.46
N TYR A 388 -17.86 1.44 24.74
CA TYR A 388 -18.20 2.77 25.27
C TYR A 388 -19.45 3.32 24.57
N ALA A 389 -20.18 4.24 25.22
CA ALA A 389 -21.40 4.84 24.67
C ALA A 389 -21.18 5.50 23.30
N THR A 390 -20.00 6.08 23.08
CA THR A 390 -19.59 6.68 21.81
C THR A 390 -19.50 5.66 20.66
N GLY A 391 -19.04 4.43 20.96
CA GLY A 391 -18.97 3.36 19.98
C GLY A 391 -20.34 2.86 19.52
N GLN A 392 -21.37 2.95 20.37
CA GLN A 392 -22.73 2.53 20.00
C GLN A 392 -23.36 3.46 18.96
N ALA A 393 -23.09 4.76 19.03
CA ALA A 393 -23.58 5.71 18.02
C ALA A 393 -22.93 5.47 16.65
N LEU A 394 -21.64 5.13 16.62
CA LEU A 394 -20.93 4.78 15.38
C LEU A 394 -21.48 3.49 14.75
N ILE A 395 -21.73 2.45 15.56
CA ILE A 395 -22.39 1.22 15.09
C ILE A 395 -23.76 1.54 14.47
N LYS A 396 -24.57 2.37 15.15
CA LYS A 396 -25.89 2.79 14.64
C LYS A 396 -25.80 3.60 13.35
N ALA A 397 -24.72 4.36 13.15
CA ALA A 397 -24.44 5.06 11.91
C ALA A 397 -23.93 4.14 10.78
N GLY A 398 -23.83 2.83 11.01
CA GLY A 398 -23.43 1.85 9.99
C GLY A 398 -21.92 1.77 9.74
N THR A 399 -21.09 2.24 10.68
CA THR A 399 -19.63 2.09 10.56
C THR A 399 -19.18 0.68 10.92
N VAL A 400 -18.02 0.28 10.38
CA VAL A 400 -17.41 -1.03 10.65
C VAL A 400 -16.07 -0.89 11.33
N SER A 401 -15.74 -1.83 12.21
CA SER A 401 -14.45 -1.86 12.90
C SER A 401 -13.39 -2.54 12.03
N ALA A 402 -12.20 -1.94 11.97
CA ALA A 402 -11.02 -2.56 11.39
C ALA A 402 -10.27 -3.50 12.35
N GLY A 403 -10.79 -3.74 13.56
CA GLY A 403 -10.07 -4.49 14.60
C GLY A 403 -8.71 -3.86 14.91
N ASP A 404 -7.67 -4.66 14.84
CA ASP A 404 -6.25 -4.33 15.03
C ASP A 404 -5.46 -4.30 13.70
N MET A 405 -6.13 -4.10 12.56
CA MET A 405 -5.46 -3.87 11.28
C MET A 405 -4.57 -2.63 11.34
N THR A 406 -3.44 -2.69 10.63
CA THR A 406 -2.67 -1.47 10.29
C THR A 406 -3.46 -0.60 9.31
N LEU A 407 -3.06 0.66 9.15
CA LEU A 407 -3.72 1.55 8.19
C LEU A 407 -3.52 1.04 6.75
N GLU A 408 -2.33 0.51 6.47
CA GLU A 408 -1.93 -0.09 5.21
C GLU A 408 -2.85 -1.26 4.85
N ALA A 409 -3.05 -2.18 5.79
CA ALA A 409 -3.92 -3.34 5.60
C ALA A 409 -5.40 -2.94 5.47
N ALA A 410 -5.89 -2.04 6.32
CA ALA A 410 -7.27 -1.56 6.24
C ALA A 410 -7.56 -0.85 4.91
N THR A 411 -6.60 -0.07 4.41
CA THR A 411 -6.68 0.61 3.11
C THR A 411 -6.67 -0.38 1.96
N ALA A 412 -5.70 -1.31 1.94
CA ALA A 412 -5.58 -2.32 0.90
C ALA A 412 -6.80 -3.26 0.85
N LYS A 413 -7.29 -3.70 2.03
CA LYS A 413 -8.46 -4.57 2.14
C LYS A 413 -9.72 -3.88 1.63
N LEU A 414 -9.95 -2.63 2.05
CA LEU A 414 -11.12 -1.88 1.61
C LEU A 414 -11.09 -1.65 0.10
N ALA A 415 -9.94 -1.26 -0.45
CA ALA A 415 -9.76 -1.06 -1.89
C ALA A 415 -10.03 -2.34 -2.68
N TYR A 416 -9.49 -3.49 -2.23
CA TYR A 416 -9.72 -4.80 -2.83
C TYR A 416 -11.20 -5.19 -2.80
N LEU A 417 -11.85 -5.10 -1.64
CA LEU A 417 -13.25 -5.49 -1.50
C LEU A 417 -14.19 -4.62 -2.33
N LEU A 418 -13.91 -3.31 -2.45
CA LEU A 418 -14.67 -2.41 -3.31
C LEU A 418 -14.40 -2.65 -4.80
N GLY A 419 -13.17 -3.02 -5.18
CA GLY A 419 -12.76 -3.28 -6.55
C GLY A 419 -13.27 -4.59 -7.14
N ARG A 420 -13.56 -5.58 -6.28
CA ARG A 420 -14.01 -6.93 -6.67
C ARG A 420 -15.22 -6.98 -7.61
N GLY A 421 -16.11 -5.99 -7.56
CA GLY A 421 -17.29 -5.89 -8.45
C GLY A 421 -18.39 -6.94 -8.24
N ASP A 422 -18.11 -8.04 -7.53
CA ASP A 422 -19.05 -9.13 -7.21
C ASP A 422 -19.64 -9.02 -5.80
N LEU A 423 -19.37 -7.93 -5.07
CA LEU A 423 -19.84 -7.69 -3.70
C LEU A 423 -20.78 -6.48 -3.62
N LYS A 424 -21.85 -6.63 -2.84
CA LYS A 424 -22.67 -5.51 -2.36
C LYS A 424 -21.95 -4.79 -1.23
N ILE A 425 -22.32 -3.53 -1.00
CA ILE A 425 -21.68 -2.71 0.04
C ILE A 425 -21.82 -3.31 1.45
N ASP A 426 -22.92 -4.00 1.74
CA ASP A 426 -23.12 -4.68 3.03
C ASP A 426 -22.17 -5.88 3.18
N GLU A 427 -21.92 -6.61 2.09
CA GLU A 427 -20.93 -7.71 2.10
C GLU A 427 -19.50 -7.18 2.27
N VAL A 428 -19.19 -6.02 1.66
CA VAL A 428 -17.90 -5.33 1.89
C VAL A 428 -17.74 -4.96 3.37
N ARG A 429 -18.80 -4.39 3.99
CA ARG A 429 -18.82 -4.04 5.42
C ARG A 429 -18.59 -5.25 6.31
N ASP A 430 -19.26 -6.36 6.04
CA ASP A 430 -19.11 -7.59 6.81
C ASP A 430 -17.69 -8.15 6.67
N LEU A 431 -17.18 -8.23 5.44
CA LEU A 431 -15.85 -8.75 5.15
C LEU A 431 -14.71 -7.90 5.73
N MET A 432 -14.91 -6.60 5.95
CA MET A 432 -13.92 -5.76 6.64
C MET A 432 -13.60 -6.28 8.04
N GLY A 433 -14.58 -6.85 8.75
CA GLY A 433 -14.41 -7.41 10.10
C GLY A 433 -14.02 -8.89 10.15
N VAL A 434 -13.81 -9.54 9.01
CA VAL A 434 -13.45 -10.97 8.89
C VAL A 434 -11.99 -11.11 8.51
N ASP A 435 -11.22 -11.93 9.23
CA ASP A 435 -9.83 -12.23 8.86
C ASP A 435 -9.78 -12.97 7.51
N LEU A 436 -9.11 -12.38 6.52
CA LEU A 436 -8.96 -12.97 5.18
C LEU A 436 -7.57 -13.53 4.94
N ARG A 437 -6.54 -12.88 5.49
CA ARG A 437 -5.11 -13.09 5.18
C ARG A 437 -4.23 -12.95 6.42
N GLY A 438 -4.78 -13.10 7.61
CA GLY A 438 -4.09 -12.87 8.88
C GLY A 438 -3.91 -11.39 9.21
N GLU A 439 -4.67 -10.47 8.58
CA GLU A 439 -4.51 -9.02 8.74
C GLU A 439 -5.09 -8.47 10.05
N LEU A 440 -6.02 -9.22 10.66
CA LEU A 440 -6.67 -8.86 11.91
C LEU A 440 -6.79 -10.06 12.82
N THR A 441 -6.85 -9.80 14.12
CA THR A 441 -7.04 -10.83 15.14
C THR A 441 -8.54 -11.07 15.28
N PRO A 442 -9.04 -12.32 15.08
CA PRO A 442 -10.45 -12.63 15.24
C PRO A 442 -10.99 -12.20 16.61
N LYS A 443 -12.23 -11.68 16.64
CA LYS A 443 -12.82 -11.06 17.85
C LYS A 443 -12.86 -11.98 19.06
N ASP A 444 -13.04 -13.27 18.85
CA ASP A 444 -13.04 -14.31 19.89
C ASP A 444 -11.66 -14.55 20.52
N GLN A 445 -10.59 -14.07 19.88
CA GLN A 445 -9.21 -14.14 20.35
C GLN A 445 -8.73 -12.83 21.00
N ILE A 446 -9.49 -11.74 20.88
CA ILE A 446 -9.15 -10.45 21.49
C ILE A 446 -9.49 -10.52 22.99
N SER A 447 -8.46 -10.46 23.83
CA SER A 447 -8.66 -10.34 25.28
C SER A 447 -9.40 -9.03 25.61
N PRO A 448 -10.47 -9.06 26.42
CA PRO A 448 -11.14 -7.83 26.81
C PRO A 448 -10.14 -6.92 27.55
N PRO A 449 -10.21 -5.59 27.37
CA PRO A 449 -9.34 -4.67 28.09
C PRO A 449 -9.51 -4.95 29.59
N PRO A 450 -8.41 -5.10 30.34
CA PRO A 450 -8.51 -5.52 31.73
C PRO A 450 -9.35 -4.52 32.51
N LEU A 451 -10.45 -4.99 33.10
CA LEU A 451 -11.23 -4.17 34.03
C LEU A 451 -10.30 -3.80 35.20
N ALA A 452 -10.11 -2.52 35.50
CA ALA A 452 -9.23 -2.06 36.58
C ALA A 452 -9.49 -2.79 37.92
N SER A 453 -10.71 -3.27 38.14
CA SER A 453 -11.09 -4.08 39.31
C SER A 453 -10.34 -5.42 39.44
N SER A 454 -9.93 -6.07 38.34
CA SER A 454 -9.16 -7.32 38.40
C SER A 454 -7.70 -7.06 38.79
N TYR A 455 -7.08 -6.00 38.26
CA TYR A 455 -5.76 -5.54 38.67
C TYR A 455 -5.72 -5.06 40.12
N GLN A 456 -6.71 -4.26 40.54
CA GLN A 456 -6.85 -3.85 41.93
C GLN A 456 -6.99 -5.07 42.85
N LYS A 457 -7.87 -6.03 42.53
CA LYS A 457 -8.04 -7.26 43.32
C LYS A 457 -6.74 -8.07 43.39
N ALA A 458 -6.00 -8.21 42.30
CA ALA A 458 -4.72 -8.93 42.27
C ALA A 458 -3.65 -8.23 43.13
N ILE A 459 -3.54 -6.90 43.05
CA ILE A 459 -2.62 -6.11 43.89
C ILE A 459 -3.02 -6.18 45.37
N PHE A 460 -4.32 -6.04 45.69
CA PHE A 460 -4.82 -6.14 47.06
C PHE A 460 -4.67 -7.55 47.65
N GLN A 461 -4.86 -8.60 46.86
CA GLN A 461 -4.60 -9.99 47.28
C GLN A 461 -3.11 -10.23 47.55
N LYS A 462 -2.22 -9.73 46.70
CA LYS A 462 -0.77 -9.85 46.86
C LYS A 462 -0.24 -9.06 48.07
N ASN A 463 -0.91 -7.96 48.43
CA ASN A 463 -0.58 -7.19 49.62
C ASN A 463 -1.12 -7.86 50.90
N ARG A 464 -2.30 -8.49 50.87
CA ARG A 464 -2.84 -9.28 51.99
C ARG A 464 -2.02 -10.53 52.29
N SER A 465 -1.44 -11.18 51.28
CA SER A 465 -0.56 -12.34 51.48
C SER A 465 0.84 -11.98 51.99
N ARG A 466 1.19 -10.70 52.06
CA ARG A 466 2.45 -10.20 52.64
C ARG A 466 2.31 -9.72 54.09
N THR A 467 1.08 -9.71 54.63
CA THR A 467 0.79 -9.20 55.99
C THR A 467 0.48 -10.30 57.01
N TYR A 468 0.85 -11.55 56.74
CA TYR A 468 0.76 -12.66 57.70
C TYR A 468 2.11 -13.32 57.90
#